data_AF-A0A843D8F7-F1
#
_entry.id   AF-A0A843D8F7-F1
#
_cell.length_a   1.000
_cell.length_b   1.000
_cell.length_c   1.000
_cell.angle_alpha   90.00
_cell.angle_beta   90.00
_cell.angle_gamma   90.00
#
_symmetry.space_group_name_H-M   'P 1'
#
loop_
_entity.id
_entity.type
_entity.pdbx_description
1 polymer ?
#
loop_
_entity_poly.entity_id
_entity_poly.type
_entity_poly.pdbx_seq_one_letter_code
_entity_poly.pdbx_strand_id
1 'polypeptide(L)'
;MSGEKELLEFSEGLIDSVNVPVIVGGGFDDMGHMNEILNSTNIEFFSMYRPFVAENDFLVKWKDDGYGQSRCLKCNNCYRTKKSTCYHF
;
A
#
# COMPACT_ATOMS: atom_id res chain seq x y z
N MET A 1 -1.45 -2.51 11.20
CA MET A 1 -0.30 -1.74 11.76
C MET A 1 -0.80 -0.77 12.82
N SER A 2 0.03 -0.31 13.77
CA SER A 2 -0.39 0.82 14.62
C SER A 2 -0.59 2.07 13.74
N GLY A 3 -1.74 2.73 13.82
CA GLY A 3 -2.01 3.96 13.07
C GLY A 3 -2.74 3.78 11.72
N GLU A 4 -2.95 2.55 11.26
CA GLU A 4 -3.60 2.32 9.95
C GLU A 4 -5.08 2.72 9.97
N LYS A 5 -5.78 2.36 11.04
CA LYS A 5 -7.20 2.71 11.21
C LYS A 5 -7.38 4.23 11.20
N GLU A 6 -6.56 4.93 11.97
CA GLU A 6 -6.59 6.40 12.06
C GLU A 6 -6.28 7.06 10.71
N LEU A 7 -5.36 6.47 9.92
CA LEU A 7 -5.06 6.91 8.56
C LEU A 7 -6.25 6.74 7.61
N LEU A 8 -6.92 5.58 7.65
CA LEU A 8 -8.08 5.30 6.81
C LEU A 8 -9.24 6.23 7.16
N GLU A 9 -9.57 6.37 8.46
CA GLU A 9 -10.62 7.27 8.94
C GLU A 9 -10.39 8.73 8.52
N PHE A 10 -9.14 9.21 8.65
CA PHE A 10 -8.79 10.55 8.18
C PHE A 10 -8.93 10.70 6.66
N SER A 11 -8.52 9.67 5.90
CA SER A 11 -8.55 9.70 4.44
C SER A 11 -9.99 9.72 3.92
N GLU A 12 -10.90 8.96 4.51
CA GLU A 12 -12.32 8.97 4.17
C GLU A 12 -12.95 10.34 4.42
N GLY A 13 -12.68 10.95 5.57
CA GLY A 13 -13.15 12.31 5.85
C GLY A 13 -12.62 13.35 4.86
N LEU A 14 -11.37 13.19 4.39
CA LEU A 14 -10.80 14.05 3.37
C LEU A 14 -11.46 13.84 2.00
N ILE A 15 -11.70 12.58 1.60
CA ILE A 15 -12.39 12.22 0.35
C ILE A 15 -13.75 12.91 0.28
N ASP A 16 -14.53 12.86 1.36
CA ASP A 16 -15.85 13.48 1.43
C ASP A 16 -15.80 15.03 1.38
N SER A 17 -14.63 15.61 1.63
CA SER A 17 -14.42 17.06 1.75
C SER A 17 -13.84 17.73 0.49
N VAL A 18 -13.41 16.96 -0.51
CA VAL A 18 -12.70 17.50 -1.69
C VAL A 18 -13.23 16.90 -3.00
N ASN A 19 -13.14 17.67 -4.08
CA ASN A 19 -13.55 17.24 -5.43
C ASN A 19 -12.37 16.74 -6.28
N VAL A 20 -11.29 16.28 -5.65
CA VAL A 20 -10.08 15.77 -6.33
C VAL A 20 -9.76 14.37 -5.82
N PRO A 21 -9.16 13.49 -6.64
CA PRO A 21 -8.79 12.15 -6.19
C PRO A 21 -7.83 12.19 -4.99
N VAL A 22 -8.11 11.36 -3.98
CA VAL A 22 -7.24 11.15 -2.82
C VAL A 22 -6.56 9.79 -2.95
N ILE A 23 -5.25 9.75 -2.74
CA ILE A 23 -4.44 8.53 -2.84
C ILE A 23 -3.84 8.24 -1.46
N VAL A 24 -4.19 7.09 -0.88
CA VAL A 24 -3.80 6.74 0.49
C VAL A 24 -2.50 5.94 0.51
N GLY A 25 -1.51 6.40 1.28
CA GLY A 25 -0.26 5.68 1.50
C GLY A 25 -0.15 5.21 2.94
N GLY A 26 0.11 3.92 3.16
CA GLY A 26 0.12 3.37 4.53
C GLY A 26 1.01 2.14 4.73
N GLY A 27 1.75 1.71 3.69
CA GLY A 27 2.45 0.43 3.74
C GLY A 27 1.54 -0.76 3.45
N PHE A 28 0.56 -0.58 2.58
CA PHE A 28 -0.26 -1.65 2.01
C PHE A 28 0.62 -2.55 1.13
N ASP A 29 0.52 -3.85 1.33
CA ASP A 29 1.35 -4.87 0.70
C ASP A 29 0.63 -6.21 0.53
N ASP A 30 -0.62 -6.30 0.96
CA ASP A 30 -1.44 -7.50 0.92
C ASP A 30 -2.68 -7.23 0.07
N MET A 31 -2.85 -8.02 -0.98
CA MET A 31 -3.97 -7.89 -1.91
C MET A 31 -5.33 -8.03 -1.21
N GLY A 32 -5.48 -9.02 -0.33
CA GLY A 32 -6.76 -9.32 0.30
C GLY A 32 -7.22 -8.16 1.16
N HIS A 33 -6.31 -7.65 1.98
CA HIS A 33 -6.54 -6.47 2.82
C HIS A 33 -6.82 -5.21 2.01
N MET A 34 -6.05 -4.98 0.93
CA MET A 34 -6.30 -3.85 0.04
C MET A 34 -7.68 -3.94 -0.63
N ASN A 35 -8.08 -5.11 -1.09
CA ASN A 35 -9.41 -5.33 -1.68
C ASN A 35 -10.52 -5.16 -0.66
N GLU A 36 -10.33 -5.58 0.59
CA GLU A 36 -11.30 -5.32 1.65
C GLU A 36 -11.54 -3.82 1.81
N ILE A 37 -10.47 -3.02 1.90
CA ILE A 37 -10.57 -1.55 2.01
C ILE A 37 -11.27 -0.95 0.77
N LEU A 38 -10.87 -1.32 -0.44
CA LEU A 38 -11.46 -0.79 -1.69
C LEU A 38 -12.96 -1.11 -1.82
N ASN A 39 -13.41 -2.25 -1.28
CA ASN A 39 -14.81 -2.67 -1.39
C ASN A 39 -15.67 -2.22 -0.19
N SER A 40 -15.07 -1.73 0.90
CA SER A 40 -15.79 -1.37 2.13
C SER A 40 -15.69 0.10 2.52
N THR A 41 -14.88 0.90 1.83
CA THR A 41 -14.64 2.33 2.12
C THR A 41 -14.77 3.17 0.85
N ASN A 42 -14.73 4.50 1.00
CA ASN A 42 -14.69 5.43 -0.14
C ASN A 42 -13.29 5.57 -0.78
N ILE A 43 -12.29 4.79 -0.33
CA ILE A 43 -10.92 4.86 -0.84
C ILE A 43 -10.85 4.18 -2.21
N GLU A 44 -10.35 4.92 -3.20
CA GLU A 44 -10.23 4.43 -4.59
C GLU A 44 -8.79 4.10 -5.00
N PHE A 45 -7.79 4.69 -4.34
CA PHE A 45 -6.39 4.59 -4.76
C PHE A 45 -5.42 4.41 -3.60
N PHE A 46 -4.42 3.54 -3.82
CA PHE A 46 -3.29 3.34 -2.93
C PHE A 46 -1.98 3.85 -3.52
N SER A 47 -1.18 4.51 -2.69
CA SER A 47 0.22 4.80 -2.98
C SER A 47 1.10 3.70 -2.39
N MET A 48 1.84 3.02 -3.25
CA MET A 48 2.74 1.94 -2.90
C MET A 48 4.16 2.26 -3.36
N TYR A 49 5.11 2.27 -2.43
CA TYR A 49 6.54 2.45 -2.73
C TYR A 49 7.34 1.21 -2.28
N ARG A 50 7.38 0.96 -0.97
CA ARG A 50 8.17 -0.12 -0.38
C ARG A 50 7.83 -1.52 -0.93
N PRO A 51 6.56 -1.87 -1.24
CA PRO A 51 6.24 -3.13 -1.89
C PRO A 51 6.98 -3.33 -3.21
N PHE A 52 7.00 -2.31 -4.08
CA PHE A 52 7.71 -2.38 -5.37
C PHE A 52 9.22 -2.42 -5.20
N VAL A 53 9.78 -1.70 -4.22
CA VAL A 53 11.23 -1.78 -3.94
C VAL A 53 11.65 -3.19 -3.50
N ALA A 54 10.78 -3.90 -2.78
CA ALA A 54 11.03 -5.27 -2.37
C ALA A 54 10.80 -6.24 -3.54
N GLU A 55 9.67 -6.11 -4.24
CA GLU A 55 9.19 -7.10 -5.20
C GLU A 55 8.44 -6.40 -6.35
N ASN A 56 9.11 -6.24 -7.48
CA ASN A 56 8.58 -5.51 -8.63
C ASN A 56 7.39 -6.22 -9.32
N ASP A 57 7.31 -7.54 -9.20
CA ASP A 57 6.33 -8.41 -9.87
C ASP A 57 5.14 -8.78 -9.00
N PHE A 58 5.03 -8.25 -7.77
CA PHE A 58 3.92 -8.53 -6.86
C PHE A 58 2.54 -8.23 -7.49
N LEU A 59 2.40 -7.13 -8.24
CA LEU A 59 1.14 -6.83 -8.93
C LEU A 59 0.84 -7.77 -10.10
N VAL A 60 1.89 -8.33 -10.72
CA VAL A 60 1.72 -9.34 -11.77
C VAL A 60 1.12 -10.60 -11.16
N LYS A 61 1.68 -11.06 -10.02
CA LYS A 61 1.15 -12.20 -9.26
C LYS A 61 -0.31 -11.97 -8.85
N TRP A 62 -0.61 -10.78 -8.31
CA TRP A 62 -2.01 -10.43 -8.01
C TRP A 62 -2.89 -10.56 -9.26
N LYS A 63 -2.51 -9.92 -10.37
CA LYS A 63 -3.31 -9.92 -11.59
C LYS A 63 -3.53 -11.33 -12.17
N ASP A 64 -2.50 -12.17 -12.18
CA ASP A 64 -2.52 -13.47 -12.86
C ASP A 64 -3.07 -14.58 -11.96
N ASP A 65 -2.71 -14.59 -10.67
CA ASP A 65 -3.05 -15.67 -9.73
C ASP A 65 -4.26 -15.33 -8.84
N GLY A 66 -4.75 -14.08 -8.88
CA GLY A 66 -5.76 -13.60 -7.94
C GLY A 66 -5.25 -13.57 -6.49
N TYR A 67 -3.92 -13.62 -6.30
CA TYR A 67 -3.23 -13.54 -5.02
C TYR A 67 -1.96 -12.72 -5.16
N GLY A 68 -1.73 -11.81 -4.22
CA GLY A 68 -0.46 -11.11 -4.12
C GLY A 68 -0.22 -10.70 -2.68
N GLN A 69 0.97 -11.01 -2.16
CA GLN A 69 1.51 -10.39 -0.95
C GLN A 69 2.98 -10.03 -1.22
N SER A 70 3.35 -8.76 -1.04
CA SER A 70 4.74 -8.34 -1.25
C SER A 70 5.61 -8.82 -0.09
N ARG A 71 6.83 -9.25 -0.38
CA ARG A 71 7.84 -9.64 0.62
C ARG A 71 8.37 -8.50 1.51
N CYS A 72 7.80 -7.29 1.40
CA CYS A 72 8.25 -6.12 2.16
C CYS A 72 8.03 -6.29 3.68
N LEU A 73 9.11 -6.31 4.45
CA LEU A 73 9.03 -6.41 5.92
C LEU A 73 8.74 -5.08 6.64
N LYS A 74 8.50 -3.99 5.90
CA LYS A 74 8.28 -2.63 6.44
C LYS A 74 9.38 -2.15 7.40
N CYS A 75 10.60 -2.68 7.27
CA CYS A 75 11.73 -2.46 8.18
C CYS A 75 12.47 -1.12 7.99
N ASN A 76 12.12 -0.36 6.96
CA ASN A 76 12.74 0.93 6.59
C ASN A 76 14.23 0.88 6.18
N ASN A 77 14.85 -0.29 6.03
CA ASN A 77 16.25 -0.42 5.59
C ASN A 77 16.51 0.13 4.17
N CYS A 78 15.49 0.18 3.32
CA CYS A 78 15.58 0.79 1.99
C CYS A 78 15.84 2.31 2.02
N TYR A 79 15.63 2.98 3.15
CA TYR A 79 15.97 4.41 3.31
C TYR A 79 17.43 4.65 3.72
N ARG A 80 18.16 3.59 4.10
CA ARG A 80 19.52 3.71 4.66
C ARG A 80 20.54 4.24 3.65
N THR A 81 20.33 3.93 2.37
CA THR A 81 21.15 4.47 1.28
C THR A 81 20.24 5.32 0.41
N LYS A 82 20.77 6.34 -0.27
CA LYS A 82 20.01 7.19 -1.20
C LYS A 82 19.62 6.43 -2.49
N LYS A 83 19.26 5.15 -2.38
CA LYS A 83 18.88 4.24 -3.45
C LYS A 83 17.61 3.49 -3.05
N SER A 84 16.70 3.30 -4.00
CA SER A 84 15.51 2.48 -3.83
C SER A 84 15.86 1.00 -3.98
N THR A 85 16.53 0.43 -2.98
CA THR A 85 16.96 -0.98 -2.98
C THR A 85 16.50 -1.68 -1.71
N CYS A 86 15.85 -2.84 -1.84
CA CYS A 86 15.58 -3.72 -0.71
C CYS A 86 16.83 -4.54 -0.38
N TYR A 87 17.13 -4.69 0.91
CA TYR A 87 18.29 -5.44 1.42
C TYR A 87 17.92 -6.77 2.09
N HIS A 88 16.64 -7.10 2.11
CA HIS A 88 16.17 -8.44 2.43
C HIS A 88 16.02 -9.19 1.11
N PHE A 89 16.41 -10.46 1.05
CA PHE A 89 16.33 -11.33 -0.12
C PHE A 89 15.38 -12.46 0.20
#